data_AF-A0A2D4QYY3-F1
#
_entry.id   AF-A0A2D4QYY3-F1
#
_cell.length_a   1.000
_cell.length_b   1.000
_cell.length_c   1.000
_cell.angle_alpha   90.00
_cell.angle_beta   90.00
_cell.angle_gamma   90.00
#
_symmetry.space_group_name_H-M   'P 1'
#
loop_
_entity.id
_entity.type
_entity.pdbx_description
1 polymer ?
#
loop_
_entity_poly.entity_id
_entity_poly.type
_entity_poly.pdbx_seq_one_letter_code
_entity_poly.pdbx_strand_id
1 'polypeptide(L)'
;DEAMMDEIEGLKNTISPAETLFVVDSMTGQDAVNTAKTFNERINFDGVVLTKLDGDTRGGAALSIKEIVNKPIKFVGVGEKMDALDVFYPSRMADRILGMGDVVSLVEKAQEQFDEKEAKKLQRKILKNQFDFNDFLSQLQQIKKMGNVKDLMGMIPGMGKAMKDTDIPEDAFKGIEAMIHSMTPQERSNPGLLNASRRSRIAKGSGTTVQEVNKLIKQFDEMRKMMKMMSNPRAMSGMMSQMKNMRGGMPVL
;
A
#
# COMPACT_ATOMS: atom_id res chain seq x y z
N ASP A 1 23.30 35.22 -5.38
CA ASP A 1 23.72 33.85 -5.05
C ASP A 1 25.19 33.70 -4.64
N GLU A 2 26.10 34.59 -5.07
CA GLU A 2 27.53 34.46 -4.73
C GLU A 2 27.84 34.57 -3.24
N ALA A 3 27.32 35.60 -2.54
CA ALA A 3 27.50 35.75 -1.09
C ALA A 3 26.97 34.55 -0.28
N MET A 4 25.90 33.90 -0.74
CA MET A 4 25.34 32.71 -0.10
C MET A 4 26.24 31.49 -0.31
N MET A 5 26.84 31.35 -1.49
CA MET A 5 27.79 30.26 -1.77
C MET A 5 29.06 30.39 -0.93
N ASP A 6 29.57 31.62 -0.76
CA ASP A 6 30.75 31.89 0.06
C ASP A 6 30.47 31.56 1.54
N GLU A 7 29.26 31.85 2.03
CA GLU A 7 28.83 31.49 3.39
C GLU A 7 28.76 29.97 3.58
N ILE A 8 28.17 29.23 2.65
CA ILE A 8 28.05 27.77 2.72
C ILE A 8 29.43 27.11 2.63
N GLU A 9 30.34 27.64 1.80
CA GLU A 9 31.72 27.16 1.72
C GLU A 9 32.46 27.38 3.05
N GLY A 10 32.32 28.56 3.65
CA GLY A 10 32.86 28.86 4.97
C GLY A 10 32.34 27.92 6.06
N LEU A 11 31.04 27.62 6.05
CA LEU A 11 30.42 26.67 6.97
C LEU A 11 30.95 25.25 6.77
N LYS A 12 31.05 24.77 5.53
CA LYS A 12 31.60 23.44 5.24
C LYS A 12 33.02 23.30 5.77
N ASN A 13 33.88 24.29 5.52
CA ASN A 13 35.27 24.28 5.96
C ASN A 13 35.39 24.30 7.48
N THR A 14 34.49 25.01 8.17
CA THR A 14 34.48 25.08 9.64
C THR A 14 33.98 23.79 10.27
N ILE A 15 32.92 23.19 9.73
CA ILE A 15 32.26 22.02 10.33
C ILE A 15 32.98 20.71 9.93
N SER A 16 33.59 20.66 8.74
CA SER A 16 34.19 19.45 8.16
C SER A 16 33.24 18.23 8.22
N PRO A 17 32.04 18.32 7.61
CA PRO A 17 31.04 17.25 7.67
C PRO A 17 31.52 15.97 6.99
N ALA A 18 31.10 14.82 7.53
CA ALA A 18 31.45 13.51 6.97
C ALA A 18 30.71 13.20 5.65
N GLU A 19 29.49 13.71 5.49
CA GLU A 19 28.74 13.68 4.22
C GLU A 19 28.02 15.03 4.03
N THR A 20 28.06 15.53 2.80
CA THR A 20 27.23 16.65 2.32
C THR A 20 26.27 16.14 1.26
N LEU A 21 24.97 16.36 1.44
CA LEU A 21 23.93 15.91 0.51
C LEU A 21 23.28 17.11 -0.19
N PHE A 22 23.22 17.05 -1.53
CA PHE A 22 22.52 18.03 -2.34
C PHE A 22 21.06 17.60 -2.57
N VAL A 23 20.11 18.40 -2.11
CA VAL A 23 18.68 18.10 -2.22
C VAL A 23 18.10 18.83 -3.42
N VAL A 24 17.39 18.10 -4.27
CA VAL A 24 16.85 18.64 -5.52
C VAL A 24 15.47 18.07 -5.85
N ASP A 25 14.61 18.95 -6.34
CA ASP A 25 13.27 18.59 -6.77
C ASP A 25 13.32 17.89 -8.13
N SER A 26 12.77 16.68 -8.21
CA SER A 26 12.73 15.90 -9.45
C SER A 26 11.86 16.52 -10.55
N MET A 27 10.99 17.47 -10.19
CA MET A 27 10.23 18.28 -11.15
C MET A 27 11.04 19.39 -11.79
N THR A 28 12.12 19.83 -11.14
CA THR A 28 12.99 20.86 -11.67
C THR A 28 13.91 20.20 -12.70
N GLY A 29 13.63 20.45 -13.98
CA GLY A 29 14.34 19.83 -15.11
C GLY A 29 15.76 20.36 -15.31
N GLN A 30 15.99 21.05 -16.44
CA GLN A 30 17.33 21.51 -16.84
C GLN A 30 17.94 22.57 -15.91
N ASP A 31 17.12 23.36 -15.21
CA ASP A 31 17.62 24.42 -14.32
C ASP A 31 18.28 23.85 -13.05
N ALA A 32 17.75 22.74 -12.54
CA ALA A 32 18.33 22.03 -11.41
C ALA A 32 19.72 21.49 -11.73
N VAL A 33 19.94 21.08 -12.98
CA VAL A 33 21.20 20.51 -13.45
C VAL A 33 22.32 21.55 -13.41
N ASN A 34 22.06 22.76 -13.91
CA ASN A 34 23.02 23.86 -13.88
C ASN A 34 23.35 24.28 -12.44
N THR A 35 22.31 24.34 -11.59
CA THR A 35 22.48 24.66 -10.17
C THR A 35 23.33 23.59 -9.47
N ALA A 36 23.05 22.31 -9.70
CA ALA A 36 23.80 21.21 -9.12
C ALA A 36 25.28 21.23 -9.55
N LYS A 37 25.57 21.60 -10.80
CA LYS A 37 26.94 21.76 -11.29
C LYS A 37 27.68 22.87 -10.53
N THR A 38 27.11 24.07 -10.45
CA THR A 38 27.73 25.20 -9.73
C THR A 38 27.94 24.89 -8.25
N PHE A 39 26.97 24.22 -7.61
CA PHE A 39 27.10 23.79 -6.23
C PHE A 39 28.19 22.75 -6.03
N ASN A 40 28.34 21.81 -6.97
CA ASN A 40 29.37 20.79 -6.88
C ASN A 40 30.78 21.34 -7.10
N GLU A 41 30.93 22.33 -7.97
CA GLU A 41 32.23 22.98 -8.23
C GLU A 41 32.75 23.72 -6.99
N ARG A 42 31.87 24.37 -6.22
CA ARG A 42 32.26 25.09 -4.99
C ARG A 42 32.26 24.21 -3.74
N ILE A 43 31.16 23.52 -3.49
CA ILE A 43 30.93 22.78 -2.25
C ILE A 43 31.37 21.33 -2.36
N ASN A 44 31.46 20.74 -3.56
CA ASN A 44 31.83 19.34 -3.79
C ASN A 44 31.13 18.38 -2.82
N PHE A 45 29.82 18.23 -3.02
CA PHE A 45 28.98 17.37 -2.17
C PHE A 45 29.19 15.88 -2.48
N ASP A 46 28.76 15.01 -1.58
CA ASP A 46 29.07 13.56 -1.61
C ASP A 46 27.93 12.73 -2.19
N GLY A 47 26.71 13.25 -2.15
CA GLY A 47 25.54 12.56 -2.67
C GLY A 47 24.37 13.49 -2.97
N VAL A 48 23.36 12.95 -3.63
CA VAL A 48 22.14 13.66 -4.04
C VAL A 48 20.92 13.00 -3.40
N VAL A 49 19.96 13.83 -3.00
CA VAL A 49 18.62 13.42 -2.58
C VAL A 49 17.60 14.01 -3.56
N LEU A 50 16.80 13.15 -4.18
CA LEU A 50 15.75 13.57 -5.12
C LEU A 50 14.40 13.61 -4.41
N THR A 51 13.70 14.74 -4.42
CA THR A 51 12.37 14.85 -3.81
C THR A 51 11.26 14.85 -4.87
N LYS A 52 10.02 14.63 -4.41
CA LYS A 52 8.80 14.68 -5.24
C LYS A 52 8.77 13.69 -6.40
N LEU A 53 9.40 12.52 -6.21
CA LEU A 53 9.44 11.45 -7.20
C LEU A 53 8.10 10.72 -7.34
N ASP A 54 7.10 11.06 -6.55
CA ASP A 54 5.70 10.66 -6.67
C ASP A 54 4.95 11.41 -7.79
N GLY A 55 5.48 12.52 -8.29
CA GLY A 55 4.93 13.24 -9.44
C GLY A 55 5.05 12.46 -10.77
N ASP A 56 4.39 12.99 -11.81
CA ASP A 56 4.38 12.46 -13.20
C ASP A 56 5.73 12.66 -13.93
N THR A 57 6.78 12.97 -13.19
CA THR A 57 8.11 13.21 -13.73
C THR A 57 8.80 11.86 -13.85
N ARG A 58 9.03 11.43 -15.10
CA ARG A 58 9.65 10.14 -15.45
C ARG A 58 11.13 10.06 -15.10
N GLY A 59 11.55 10.53 -13.92
CA GLY A 59 12.93 10.38 -13.41
C GLY A 59 14.04 11.06 -14.23
N GLY A 60 13.73 11.86 -15.25
CA GLY A 60 14.72 12.45 -16.15
C GLY A 60 15.75 13.34 -15.45
N ALA A 61 15.32 14.11 -14.44
CA ALA A 61 16.21 14.94 -13.62
C ALA A 61 17.27 14.11 -12.88
N ALA A 62 16.92 12.89 -12.44
CA ALA A 62 17.86 11.99 -11.78
C ALA A 62 19.04 11.63 -12.69
N LEU A 63 18.73 11.31 -13.95
CA LEU A 63 19.72 10.94 -14.95
C LEU A 63 20.61 12.14 -15.30
N SER A 64 20.01 13.30 -15.56
CA SER A 64 20.76 14.51 -15.93
C SER A 64 21.70 14.98 -14.82
N ILE A 65 21.26 14.93 -13.56
CA ILE A 65 22.10 15.31 -12.42
C ILE A 65 23.23 14.30 -12.22
N LYS A 66 22.94 12.99 -12.33
CA LYS A 66 23.97 11.95 -12.22
C LYS A 66 25.04 12.11 -13.30
N GLU A 67 24.64 12.37 -14.54
CA GLU A 67 25.57 12.52 -15.66
C GLU A 67 26.49 13.74 -15.49
N ILE A 68 25.94 14.88 -15.07
CA ILE A 68 26.67 16.15 -15.06
C ILE A 68 27.52 16.34 -13.80
N VAL A 69 27.02 15.90 -12.65
CA VAL A 69 27.69 16.08 -11.35
C VAL A 69 28.54 14.87 -10.99
N ASN A 70 28.23 13.71 -11.55
CA ASN A 70 28.88 12.43 -11.28
C ASN A 70 28.87 12.01 -9.78
N LYS A 71 27.88 12.47 -9.01
CA LYS A 71 27.70 12.07 -7.61
C LYS A 71 26.61 11.00 -7.46
N PRO A 72 26.71 10.08 -6.48
CA PRO A 72 25.69 9.06 -6.26
C PRO A 72 24.38 9.69 -5.74
N ILE A 73 23.25 9.22 -6.25
CA ILE A 73 21.95 9.50 -5.63
C ILE A 73 21.78 8.50 -4.49
N LYS A 74 21.55 9.00 -3.27
CA LYS A 74 21.47 8.20 -2.04
C LYS A 74 20.02 7.90 -1.66
N PHE A 75 19.16 8.92 -1.73
CA PHE A 75 17.77 8.83 -1.27
C PHE A 75 16.79 9.46 -2.26
N VAL A 76 15.54 9.03 -2.15
CA VAL A 76 14.40 9.52 -2.92
C VAL A 76 13.21 9.81 -2.02
N GLY A 77 12.60 10.99 -2.16
CA GLY A 77 11.34 11.35 -1.54
C GLY A 77 10.18 11.00 -2.47
N VAL A 78 9.33 10.06 -2.05
CA VAL A 78 8.16 9.53 -2.78
C VAL A 78 6.83 9.99 -2.17
N GLY A 79 6.83 11.12 -1.47
CA GLY A 79 5.64 11.71 -0.86
C GLY A 79 6.00 12.77 0.18
N GLU A 80 4.97 13.31 0.84
CA GLU A 80 5.10 14.44 1.78
C GLU A 80 5.30 14.02 3.24
N LYS A 81 5.05 12.75 3.56
CA LYS A 81 5.11 12.24 4.94
C LYS A 81 6.54 11.90 5.35
N MET A 82 6.80 11.85 6.65
CA MET A 82 8.12 11.52 7.21
C MET A 82 8.61 10.10 6.84
N ASP A 83 7.70 9.18 6.55
CA ASP A 83 7.97 7.81 6.12
C ASP A 83 8.14 7.69 4.59
N ALA A 84 8.06 8.80 3.85
CA ALA A 84 8.13 8.82 2.39
C ALA A 84 9.56 9.08 1.85
N LEU A 85 10.60 8.92 2.67
CA LEU A 85 12.00 8.95 2.25
C LEU A 85 12.51 7.51 2.13
N ASP A 86 12.90 7.11 0.92
CA ASP A 86 13.39 5.76 0.60
C ASP A 86 14.82 5.81 0.02
N VAL A 87 15.50 4.67 0.03
CA VAL A 87 16.83 4.50 -0.56
C VAL A 87 16.71 4.49 -2.09
N PHE A 88 17.65 5.15 -2.77
CA PHE A 88 17.68 5.15 -4.23
C PHE A 88 18.19 3.80 -4.77
N TYR A 89 17.36 3.14 -5.58
CA TYR A 89 17.73 1.93 -6.31
C TYR A 89 17.75 2.21 -7.82
N PRO A 90 18.92 2.15 -8.49
CA PRO A 90 19.03 2.45 -9.93
C PRO A 90 18.15 1.57 -10.81
N SER A 91 18.02 0.27 -10.49
CA SER A 91 17.17 -0.67 -11.22
C SER A 91 15.70 -0.24 -11.22
N ARG A 92 15.15 0.08 -10.04
CA ARG A 92 13.77 0.56 -9.90
C ARG A 92 13.51 1.85 -10.66
N MET A 93 14.49 2.77 -10.68
CA MET A 93 14.39 4.01 -11.45
C MET A 93 14.37 3.73 -12.95
N ALA A 94 15.24 2.82 -13.44
CA ALA A 94 15.24 2.41 -14.84
C ALA A 94 13.91 1.77 -15.26
N ASP A 95 13.37 0.88 -14.44
CA ASP A 95 12.06 0.24 -14.70
C ASP A 95 10.92 1.25 -14.75
N ARG A 96 10.95 2.27 -13.88
CA ARG A 96 9.97 3.36 -13.87
C ARG A 96 10.09 4.25 -15.12
N ILE A 97 11.31 4.56 -15.57
CA ILE A 97 11.55 5.33 -16.80
C ILE A 97 11.07 4.56 -18.04
N LEU A 98 11.36 3.25 -18.08
CA LEU A 98 11.00 2.36 -19.18
C LEU A 98 9.52 1.97 -19.19
N GLY A 99 8.74 2.39 -18.19
CA GLY A 99 7.32 2.02 -18.04
C GLY A 99 7.11 0.54 -17.73
N MET A 100 8.18 -0.19 -17.36
CA MET A 100 8.13 -1.60 -16.94
C MET A 100 7.87 -1.76 -15.43
N GLY A 101 7.92 -0.64 -14.67
CA GLY A 101 7.71 -0.60 -13.22
C GLY A 101 6.32 -1.01 -12.73
N ASP A 102 5.30 -1.05 -13.60
CA ASP A 102 3.95 -1.48 -13.22
C ASP A 102 3.82 -3.00 -13.08
N VAL A 103 4.61 -3.79 -13.81
CA VAL A 103 4.44 -5.27 -13.78
C VAL A 103 5.30 -5.90 -12.68
N VAL A 104 6.49 -5.37 -12.44
CA VAL A 104 7.39 -5.88 -11.39
C VAL A 104 6.94 -5.40 -10.01
N SER A 105 6.50 -4.15 -9.85
CA SER A 105 6.02 -3.66 -8.54
C SER A 105 4.69 -4.28 -8.10
N LEU A 106 3.81 -4.67 -9.03
CA LEU A 106 2.61 -5.45 -8.72
C LEU A 106 2.94 -6.86 -8.24
N VAL A 107 4.03 -7.46 -8.76
CA VAL A 107 4.51 -8.78 -8.34
C VAL A 107 5.31 -8.69 -7.03
N GLU A 108 6.12 -7.66 -6.83
CA GLU A 108 6.89 -7.42 -5.60
C GLU A 108 5.99 -6.99 -4.43
N LYS A 109 5.04 -6.05 -4.62
CA LYS A 109 4.05 -5.71 -3.58
C LYS A 109 3.12 -6.89 -3.26
N ALA A 110 2.87 -7.78 -4.21
CA ALA A 110 2.15 -9.04 -3.96
C ALA A 110 3.01 -10.09 -3.24
N GLN A 111 4.34 -10.00 -3.31
CA GLN A 111 5.25 -10.93 -2.63
C GLN A 111 5.68 -10.43 -1.24
N GLU A 112 5.84 -9.13 -1.02
CA GLU A 112 6.27 -8.56 0.27
C GLU A 112 5.14 -8.50 1.32
N GLN A 113 3.87 -8.52 0.91
CA GLN A 113 2.73 -8.48 1.84
C GLN A 113 2.10 -9.85 2.15
N PHE A 114 2.59 -10.93 1.54
CA PHE A 114 2.17 -12.28 1.89
C PHE A 114 3.25 -12.95 2.74
N ASP A 115 3.08 -12.86 4.06
CA ASP A 115 3.78 -13.75 4.97
C ASP A 115 3.29 -15.19 4.66
N GLU A 116 4.07 -15.92 3.84
CA GLU A 116 3.74 -17.28 3.39
C GLU A 116 3.32 -18.19 4.56
N LYS A 117 3.88 -17.96 5.76
CA LYS A 117 3.56 -18.73 6.95
C LYS A 117 2.16 -18.40 7.46
N GLU A 118 1.80 -17.12 7.52
CA GLU A 118 0.45 -16.69 7.89
C GLU A 118 -0.58 -17.09 6.84
N ALA A 119 -0.26 -16.97 5.55
CA ALA A 119 -1.12 -17.44 4.46
C ALA A 119 -1.38 -18.95 4.56
N LYS A 120 -0.34 -19.76 4.81
CA LYS A 120 -0.46 -21.22 5.01
C LYS A 120 -1.25 -21.57 6.28
N LYS A 121 -1.09 -20.82 7.38
CA LYS A 121 -1.88 -21.01 8.61
C LYS A 121 -3.36 -20.68 8.37
N LEU A 122 -3.64 -19.56 7.73
CA LEU A 122 -4.98 -19.11 7.39
C LEU A 122 -5.68 -20.12 6.46
N GLN A 123 -4.99 -20.58 5.43
CA GLN A 123 -5.48 -21.63 4.53
C GLN A 123 -5.85 -22.91 5.30
N ARG A 124 -4.98 -23.38 6.22
CA ARG A 124 -5.26 -24.54 7.07
C ARG A 124 -6.47 -24.32 7.98
N LYS A 125 -6.63 -23.14 8.56
CA LYS A 125 -7.79 -22.80 9.40
C LYS A 125 -9.08 -22.79 8.58
N ILE A 126 -9.06 -22.20 7.39
CA ILE A 126 -10.23 -22.15 6.49
C ILE A 126 -10.65 -23.56 6.09
N LEU A 127 -9.71 -24.42 5.69
CA LEU A 127 -9.97 -25.82 5.36
C LEU A 127 -10.59 -26.60 6.53
N LYS A 128 -10.19 -26.28 7.77
CA LYS A 128 -10.72 -26.88 8.99
C LYS A 128 -12.00 -26.23 9.52
N ASN A 129 -12.58 -25.26 8.80
CA ASN A 129 -13.70 -24.41 9.27
C ASN A 129 -13.42 -23.69 10.60
N GLN A 130 -12.16 -23.39 10.90
CA GLN A 130 -11.72 -22.71 12.13
C GLN A 130 -11.52 -21.20 11.92
N PHE A 131 -12.11 -20.63 10.88
CA PHE A 131 -12.06 -19.18 10.65
C PHE A 131 -12.98 -18.46 11.65
N ASP A 132 -12.40 -17.57 12.44
CA ASP A 132 -13.04 -16.92 13.60
C ASP A 132 -13.01 -15.38 13.51
N PHE A 133 -13.57 -14.67 14.49
CA PHE A 133 -13.58 -13.20 14.48
C PHE A 133 -12.21 -12.57 14.74
N ASN A 134 -11.25 -13.29 15.32
CA ASN A 134 -9.88 -12.80 15.50
C ASN A 134 -9.15 -12.78 14.15
N ASP A 135 -9.33 -13.84 13.36
CA ASP A 135 -8.82 -13.91 11.99
C ASP A 135 -9.46 -12.81 11.13
N PHE A 136 -10.77 -12.60 11.26
CA PHE A 136 -11.47 -11.53 10.55
C PHE A 136 -10.96 -10.13 10.92
N LEU A 137 -10.78 -9.85 12.21
CA LEU A 137 -10.23 -8.57 12.67
C LEU A 137 -8.82 -8.32 12.14
N SER A 138 -7.98 -9.35 12.13
CA SER A 138 -6.60 -9.27 11.61
C SER A 138 -6.59 -8.93 10.12
N GLN A 139 -7.49 -9.54 9.33
CA GLN A 139 -7.63 -9.24 7.90
C GLN A 139 -8.12 -7.82 7.66
N LEU A 140 -9.09 -7.33 8.44
CA LEU A 140 -9.55 -5.94 8.35
C LEU A 140 -8.43 -4.93 8.67
N GLN A 141 -7.61 -5.21 9.68
CA GLN A 141 -6.47 -4.38 10.02
C GLN A 141 -5.39 -4.37 8.93
N GLN A 142 -5.15 -5.50 8.26
CA GLN A 142 -4.25 -5.56 7.10
C GLN A 142 -4.78 -4.69 5.95
N ILE A 143 -6.07 -4.77 5.65
CA ILE A 143 -6.71 -3.94 4.61
C ILE A 143 -6.61 -2.45 4.96
N LYS A 144 -6.81 -2.08 6.22
CA LYS A 144 -6.64 -0.71 6.71
C LYS A 144 -5.21 -0.20 6.58
N LYS A 145 -4.20 -1.05 6.87
CA LYS A 145 -2.78 -0.71 6.72
C LYS A 145 -2.36 -0.49 5.27
N MET A 146 -3.03 -1.15 4.32
CA MET A 146 -2.78 -0.95 2.88
C MET A 146 -3.29 0.41 2.37
N GLY A 147 -4.08 1.15 3.16
CA GLY A 147 -4.39 2.57 2.94
C GLY A 147 -5.28 2.92 1.74
N ASN A 148 -5.48 2.00 0.78
CA ASN A 148 -6.21 2.30 -0.45
C ASN A 148 -7.25 1.22 -0.79
N VAL A 149 -8.28 1.13 0.06
CA VAL A 149 -9.48 0.30 -0.20
C VAL A 149 -10.12 0.65 -1.54
N LYS A 150 -9.97 1.91 -1.98
CA LYS A 150 -10.44 2.44 -3.26
C LYS A 150 -9.75 1.77 -4.46
N ASP A 151 -8.44 1.57 -4.39
CA ASP A 151 -7.66 0.92 -5.46
C ASP A 151 -7.94 -0.58 -5.53
N LEU A 152 -8.05 -1.26 -4.37
CA LEU A 152 -8.37 -2.69 -4.31
C LEU A 152 -9.77 -3.01 -4.86
N MET A 153 -10.76 -2.15 -4.60
CA MET A 153 -12.10 -2.32 -5.19
C MET A 153 -12.15 -2.00 -6.69
N GLY A 154 -11.28 -1.10 -7.17
CA GLY A 154 -11.10 -0.82 -8.60
C GLY A 154 -10.64 -2.05 -9.40
N MET A 155 -10.03 -3.04 -8.74
CA MET A 155 -9.57 -4.29 -9.36
C MET A 155 -10.63 -5.41 -9.39
N ILE A 156 -11.81 -5.23 -8.77
CA ILE A 156 -12.88 -6.23 -8.76
C ILE A 156 -13.73 -6.12 -10.05
N PRO A 157 -13.73 -7.14 -10.93
CA PRO A 157 -14.50 -7.10 -12.17
C PRO A 157 -16.00 -6.92 -11.89
N GLY A 158 -16.61 -5.90 -12.49
CA GLY A 158 -18.04 -5.62 -12.35
C GLY A 158 -18.43 -4.63 -11.24
N MET A 159 -17.53 -4.30 -10.31
CA MET A 159 -17.82 -3.36 -9.21
C MET A 159 -17.24 -1.96 -9.41
N GLY A 160 -16.17 -1.84 -10.22
CA GLY A 160 -15.51 -0.56 -10.52
C GLY A 160 -16.36 0.49 -11.27
N LYS A 161 -17.45 0.09 -11.94
CA LYS A 161 -18.37 1.04 -12.61
C LYS A 161 -19.51 1.53 -11.70
N ALA A 162 -19.86 0.79 -10.65
CA ALA A 162 -21.01 1.11 -9.80
C ALA A 162 -20.66 1.98 -8.58
N MET A 163 -19.38 2.05 -8.20
CA MET A 163 -18.91 2.71 -6.97
C MET A 163 -17.87 3.82 -7.22
N LYS A 164 -17.79 4.34 -8.44
CA LYS A 164 -16.78 5.35 -8.85
C LYS A 164 -16.87 6.65 -8.05
N ASP A 165 -18.05 6.96 -7.50
CA ASP A 165 -18.37 8.22 -6.82
C ASP A 165 -18.80 8.04 -5.36
N THR A 166 -18.55 6.89 -4.74
CA THR A 166 -18.87 6.67 -3.32
C THR A 166 -17.61 6.79 -2.48
N ASP A 167 -17.48 7.89 -1.75
CA ASP A 167 -16.50 7.98 -0.67
C ASP A 167 -16.87 6.95 0.39
N ILE A 168 -16.07 5.89 0.48
CA ILE A 168 -16.17 4.94 1.57
C ILE A 168 -15.55 5.63 2.78
N PRO A 169 -16.31 5.93 3.84
CA PRO A 169 -15.77 6.63 4.98
C PRO A 169 -14.62 5.82 5.57
N GLU A 170 -13.50 6.49 5.88
CA GLU A 170 -12.33 5.92 6.57
C GLU A 170 -12.73 5.24 7.90
N ASP A 171 -13.86 5.69 8.45
CA ASP A 171 -14.49 5.21 9.68
C ASP A 171 -15.40 3.99 9.52
N ALA A 172 -15.65 3.52 8.28
CA ALA A 172 -16.56 2.40 8.02
C ALA A 172 -16.14 1.11 8.77
N PHE A 173 -14.84 0.94 9.01
CA PHE A 173 -14.28 -0.21 9.72
C PHE A 173 -14.20 -0.02 11.23
N LYS A 174 -14.20 1.22 11.74
CA LYS A 174 -14.11 1.49 13.19
C LYS A 174 -15.28 0.90 13.96
N GLY A 175 -16.51 0.99 13.41
CA GLY A 175 -17.70 0.39 14.01
C GLY A 175 -17.61 -1.14 14.07
N ILE A 176 -17.01 -1.76 13.05
CA ILE A 176 -16.79 -3.22 13.02
C ILE A 176 -15.76 -3.63 14.08
N GLU A 177 -14.64 -2.92 14.16
CA GLU A 177 -13.60 -3.14 15.18
C GLU A 177 -14.20 -3.04 16.58
N ALA A 178 -14.98 -1.98 16.87
CA ALA A 178 -15.64 -1.77 18.17
C ALA A 178 -16.59 -2.93 18.54
N MET A 179 -17.38 -3.43 17.59
CA MET A 179 -18.26 -4.58 17.80
C MET A 179 -17.48 -5.85 18.13
N ILE A 180 -16.40 -6.15 17.40
CA ILE A 180 -15.56 -7.33 17.66
C ILE A 180 -14.84 -7.18 19.02
N HIS A 181 -14.34 -5.99 19.34
CA HIS A 181 -13.71 -5.73 20.64
C HIS A 181 -14.67 -5.88 21.82
N SER A 182 -15.98 -5.69 21.60
CA SER A 182 -17.03 -5.90 22.60
C SER A 182 -17.44 -7.38 22.81
N MET A 183 -16.88 -8.29 22.01
CA MET A 183 -17.01 -9.74 22.21
C MET A 183 -15.98 -10.25 23.21
N THR A 184 -16.36 -11.29 23.94
CA THR A 184 -15.44 -12.07 24.77
C THR A 184 -14.52 -12.95 23.90
N PRO A 185 -13.33 -13.37 24.39
CA PRO A 185 -12.42 -14.24 23.63
C PRO A 185 -13.10 -15.55 23.15
N GLN A 186 -14.01 -16.09 23.95
CA GLN A 186 -14.77 -17.29 23.62
C GLN A 186 -15.74 -17.07 22.45
N GLU A 187 -16.44 -15.94 22.43
CA GLU A 187 -17.34 -15.57 21.34
C GLU A 187 -16.58 -15.24 20.05
N ARG A 188 -15.39 -14.64 20.16
CA ARG A 188 -14.55 -14.38 18.98
C ARG A 188 -14.06 -15.67 18.34
N SER A 189 -13.62 -16.63 19.17
CA SER A 189 -13.10 -17.92 18.71
C SER A 189 -14.20 -18.88 18.26
N ASN A 190 -15.43 -18.69 18.75
CA ASN A 190 -16.59 -19.50 18.36
C ASN A 190 -17.79 -18.61 18.01
N PRO A 191 -17.89 -18.19 16.73
CA PRO A 191 -18.99 -17.36 16.24
C PRO A 191 -20.39 -17.94 16.47
N GLY A 192 -20.51 -19.28 16.58
CA GLY A 192 -21.79 -19.96 16.82
C GLY A 192 -22.40 -19.69 18.19
N LEU A 193 -21.64 -19.14 19.14
CA LEU A 193 -22.14 -18.82 20.48
C LEU A 193 -23.00 -17.55 20.52
N LEU A 194 -23.02 -16.73 19.46
CA LEU A 194 -23.68 -15.43 19.43
C LEU A 194 -25.22 -15.54 19.35
N ASN A 195 -25.85 -15.68 20.51
CA ASN A 195 -27.30 -15.62 20.68
C ASN A 195 -27.84 -14.17 20.79
N ALA A 196 -29.16 -14.01 20.83
CA ALA A 196 -29.81 -12.68 20.91
C ALA A 196 -29.35 -11.84 22.13
N SER A 197 -29.19 -12.47 23.30
CA SER A 197 -28.73 -11.79 24.52
C SER A 197 -27.29 -11.26 24.36
N ARG A 198 -26.38 -12.08 23.84
CA ARG A 198 -24.98 -11.68 23.59
C ARG A 198 -24.88 -10.58 22.54
N ARG A 199 -25.69 -10.63 21.49
CA ARG A 199 -25.78 -9.57 20.48
C ARG A 199 -26.25 -8.25 21.07
N SER A 200 -27.23 -8.27 21.97
CA SER A 200 -27.67 -7.08 22.70
C SER A 200 -26.56 -6.50 23.59
N ARG A 201 -25.80 -7.36 24.28
CA ARG A 201 -24.64 -6.93 25.07
C ARG A 201 -23.55 -6.30 24.21
N ILE A 202 -23.21 -6.92 23.08
CA ILE A 202 -22.20 -6.41 22.14
C ILE A 202 -22.62 -5.03 21.64
N ALA A 203 -23.85 -4.88 21.15
CA ALA A 203 -24.39 -3.61 20.67
C ALA A 203 -24.23 -2.49 21.71
N LYS A 204 -24.61 -2.75 22.98
CA LYS A 204 -24.42 -1.80 24.08
C LYS A 204 -22.95 -1.48 24.35
N GLY A 205 -22.06 -2.48 24.29
CA GLY A 205 -20.63 -2.32 24.54
C GLY A 205 -19.90 -1.54 23.44
N SER A 206 -20.35 -1.66 22.20
CA SER A 206 -19.76 -0.97 21.04
C SER A 206 -20.42 0.36 20.69
N GLY A 207 -21.48 0.76 21.41
CA GLY A 207 -22.26 1.95 21.07
C GLY A 207 -23.06 1.82 19.77
N THR A 208 -23.39 0.59 19.36
CA THR A 208 -24.11 0.29 18.12
C THR A 208 -25.47 -0.34 18.41
N THR A 209 -26.22 -0.63 17.35
CA THR A 209 -27.52 -1.28 17.41
C THR A 209 -27.41 -2.80 17.21
N VAL A 210 -28.41 -3.55 17.71
CA VAL A 210 -28.49 -5.01 17.48
C VAL A 210 -28.60 -5.34 15.99
N GLN A 211 -29.18 -4.45 15.18
CA GLN A 211 -29.28 -4.60 13.74
C GLN A 211 -27.91 -4.56 13.07
N GLU A 212 -27.03 -3.65 13.49
CA GLU A 212 -25.66 -3.57 13.00
C GLU A 212 -24.83 -4.80 13.38
N VAL A 213 -25.01 -5.31 14.61
CA VAL A 213 -24.37 -6.57 15.05
C VAL A 213 -24.85 -7.75 14.20
N ASN A 214 -26.14 -7.83 13.87
CA ASN A 214 -26.67 -8.86 12.98
C ASN A 214 -26.11 -8.75 11.56
N LYS A 215 -25.96 -7.52 11.04
CA LYS A 215 -25.36 -7.25 9.74
C LYS A 215 -23.89 -7.72 9.71
N LEU A 216 -23.14 -7.42 10.76
CA LEU A 216 -21.75 -7.88 10.93
C LEU A 216 -21.66 -9.41 10.87
N ILE A 217 -22.51 -10.11 11.64
CA ILE A 217 -22.51 -11.59 11.66
C ILE A 217 -22.82 -12.16 10.28
N LYS A 218 -23.78 -11.56 9.56
CA LYS A 218 -24.11 -11.97 8.20
C LYS A 218 -22.93 -11.78 7.24
N GLN A 219 -22.26 -10.63 7.29
CA GLN A 219 -21.08 -10.34 6.48
C GLN A 219 -19.93 -11.31 6.78
N PHE A 220 -19.71 -11.62 8.06
CA PHE A 220 -18.73 -12.62 8.49
C PHE A 220 -19.06 -14.01 7.92
N ASP A 221 -20.32 -14.44 7.98
CA ASP A 221 -20.76 -15.73 7.44
C ASP A 221 -20.62 -15.82 5.92
N GLU A 222 -20.95 -14.75 5.19
CA GLU A 222 -20.77 -14.65 3.74
C GLU A 222 -19.29 -14.76 3.35
N MET A 223 -18.43 -14.03 4.05
CA MET A 223 -16.99 -14.10 3.81
C MET A 223 -16.42 -15.47 4.16
N ARG A 224 -16.85 -16.09 5.26
CA ARG A 224 -16.45 -17.46 5.64
C ARG A 224 -16.85 -18.47 4.56
N LYS A 225 -18.05 -18.35 3.97
CA LYS A 225 -18.50 -19.17 2.85
C LYS A 225 -17.65 -18.96 1.60
N MET A 226 -17.35 -17.71 1.26
CA MET A 226 -16.51 -17.36 0.11
C MET A 226 -15.09 -17.92 0.26
N MET A 227 -14.47 -17.71 1.42
CA MET A 227 -13.13 -18.22 1.73
C MET A 227 -13.08 -19.74 1.69
N LYS A 228 -14.12 -20.42 2.18
CA LYS A 228 -14.26 -21.88 2.07
C LYS A 228 -14.30 -22.35 0.62
N MET A 229 -15.06 -21.67 -0.25
CA MET A 229 -15.10 -21.99 -1.68
C MET A 229 -13.75 -21.76 -2.35
N MET A 230 -13.07 -20.67 -2.05
CA MET A 230 -11.76 -20.34 -2.65
C MET A 230 -10.64 -21.28 -2.16
N SER A 231 -10.71 -21.74 -0.91
CA SER A 231 -9.74 -22.69 -0.35
C SER A 231 -9.85 -24.11 -0.92
N ASN A 232 -10.94 -24.42 -1.61
CA ASN A 232 -11.16 -25.73 -2.23
C ASN A 232 -10.67 -25.69 -3.70
N PRO A 233 -9.56 -26.38 -4.04
CA PRO A 233 -8.97 -26.32 -5.38
C PRO A 233 -9.94 -26.72 -6.51
N ARG A 234 -10.90 -27.62 -6.20
CA ARG A 234 -11.93 -28.05 -7.16
C ARG A 234 -12.96 -26.98 -7.48
N ALA A 235 -13.32 -26.13 -6.51
CA ALA A 235 -14.27 -25.05 -6.71
C ALA A 235 -13.63 -23.87 -7.47
N MET A 236 -12.35 -23.60 -7.21
CA MET A 236 -11.57 -22.61 -7.96
C MET A 236 -11.39 -23.01 -9.43
N SER A 237 -11.15 -24.31 -9.71
CA SER A 237 -11.08 -24.85 -11.08
C SER A 237 -12.41 -24.75 -11.82
N GLY A 238 -13.55 -24.96 -11.15
CA GLY A 238 -14.89 -24.81 -11.73
C GLY A 238 -15.22 -23.37 -12.09
N MET A 239 -14.86 -22.42 -11.21
CA MET A 239 -15.05 -20.98 -11.44
C MET A 239 -14.17 -20.46 -12.59
N MET A 240 -12.91 -20.90 -12.67
CA MET A 240 -12.04 -20.58 -13.82
C MET A 240 -12.57 -21.14 -15.15
N SER A 241 -13.12 -22.36 -15.13
CA SER A 241 -13.74 -22.96 -16.33
C SER A 241 -14.97 -22.18 -16.79
N GLN A 242 -15.78 -21.67 -15.85
CA GLN A 242 -16.98 -20.90 -16.15
C GLN A 242 -16.65 -19.48 -16.63
N MET A 243 -15.60 -18.86 -16.07
CA MET A 243 -15.10 -17.56 -16.50
C MET A 243 -14.42 -17.62 -17.88
N LYS A 244 -13.74 -18.73 -18.21
CA LYS A 244 -13.20 -19.01 -19.55
C LYS A 244 -14.31 -19.14 -20.60
N ASN A 245 -15.45 -19.73 -20.24
CA ASN A 245 -16.61 -19.85 -21.13
C ASN A 245 -17.38 -18.52 -21.32
N MET A 246 -17.31 -17.56 -20.38
CA MET A 246 -17.87 -16.22 -20.56
C MET A 246 -16.97 -15.28 -21.38
N ARG A 247 -15.64 -15.49 -21.40
CA ARG A 247 -14.69 -14.63 -22.14
C ARG A 247 -14.53 -15.01 -23.62
N GLY A 248 -15.08 -16.14 -24.05
CA GLY A 248 -14.99 -16.64 -25.44
C GLY A 248 -16.07 -16.12 -26.40
N GLY A 249 -16.92 -15.17 -25.98
CA GLY A 249 -18.12 -14.76 -26.72
C GLY A 249 -18.16 -13.30 -27.23
N MET A 250 -17.08 -12.53 -27.19
CA MET A 250 -17.06 -11.20 -27.83
C MET A 250 -16.38 -11.29 -29.21
N PRO A 251 -17.10 -11.01 -30.31
CA PRO A 251 -16.49 -10.84 -31.63
C PRO A 251 -15.57 -9.62 -31.60
N VAL A 252 -14.38 -9.77 -32.16
CA VAL A 252 -13.46 -8.67 -32.43
C VAL A 252 -14.08 -7.82 -33.54
N LEU A 253 -14.34 -6.55 -33.26
CA LEU A 253 -14.51 -5.48 -34.26
C LEU A 253 -13.36 -4.50 -34.09
#